data_AF-A0AAT9IXX3-F1
#
_entry.id   AF-A0AAT9IXX3-F1
#
_cell.length_a   1.000
_cell.length_b   1.000
_cell.length_c   1.000
_cell.angle_alpha   90.00
_cell.angle_beta   90.00
_cell.angle_gamma   90.00
#
_symmetry.space_group_name_H-M   'P 1'
#
loop_
_entity.id
_entity.type
_entity.pdbx_description
1 polymer ?
#
loop_
_entity_poly.entity_id
_entity_poly.type
_entity_poly.pdbx_seq_one_letter_code
_entity_poly.pdbx_strand_id
1 'polypeptide(L)'
;MADPHDHSTDDYVRGEMDVHEHQHSFELFVNMTKWGSLVITVALVFLIVLTSTKLGFITAVVSAVVVAGLGWVVLKKKPDASH
;
A
#
# COMPACT_ATOMS: atom_id res chain seq x y z
N MET A 1 -43.94 -18.48 12.63
CA MET A 1 -43.75 -17.55 13.76
C MET A 1 -42.60 -16.66 13.37
N ALA A 2 -42.87 -15.40 13.04
CA ALA A 2 -41.83 -14.42 12.73
C ALA A 2 -41.24 -13.94 14.06
N ASP A 3 -39.92 -14.08 14.21
CA ASP A 3 -39.17 -13.55 15.35
C ASP A 3 -39.03 -12.04 15.14
N PRO A 4 -39.56 -11.20 16.03
CA PRO A 4 -39.25 -9.78 16.02
C PRO A 4 -37.80 -9.65 16.49
N HIS A 5 -36.86 -9.60 15.55
CA HIS A 5 -35.54 -9.05 15.83
C HIS A 5 -35.74 -7.62 16.33
N ASP A 6 -35.61 -7.51 17.64
CA ASP A 6 -35.56 -6.28 18.41
C ASP A 6 -34.37 -5.47 17.92
N HIS A 7 -34.59 -4.71 16.85
CA HIS A 7 -33.78 -3.55 16.50
C HIS A 7 -34.09 -2.45 17.51
N SER A 8 -33.81 -2.72 18.78
CA SER A 8 -33.39 -1.70 19.72
C SER A 8 -32.15 -1.08 19.10
N THR A 9 -32.39 -0.04 18.31
CA THR A 9 -31.39 0.91 17.89
C THR A 9 -30.56 1.25 19.12
N ASP A 10 -29.32 0.73 19.20
CA ASP A 10 -28.27 1.43 19.92
C ASP A 10 -28.46 2.91 19.60
N ASP A 11 -28.73 3.71 20.61
CA ASP A 11 -29.17 5.10 20.46
C ASP A 11 -28.05 5.82 19.70
N TYR A 12 -28.20 5.91 18.37
CA TYR A 12 -27.10 6.26 17.49
C TYR A 12 -26.74 7.71 17.75
N VAL A 13 -25.67 7.93 18.50
CA VAL A 13 -25.13 9.25 18.74
C VAL A 13 -24.20 9.59 17.58
N ARG A 14 -24.56 10.62 16.82
CA ARG A 14 -23.76 11.11 15.70
C ARG A 14 -22.31 11.37 16.18
N GLY A 15 -21.36 10.64 15.61
CA GLY A 15 -19.93 10.80 15.88
C GLY A 15 -19.34 9.79 16.87
N GLU A 16 -20.17 9.04 17.60
CA GLU A 16 -19.75 7.98 18.53
C GLU A 16 -19.81 6.58 17.88
N MET A 17 -20.05 6.51 16.56
CA MET A 17 -19.99 5.27 15.81
C MET A 17 -18.56 4.72 15.85
N ASP A 18 -18.38 3.47 16.24
CA ASP A 18 -17.06 2.82 16.20
C ASP A 18 -16.51 2.81 14.75
N VAL A 19 -15.33 3.41 14.56
CA VAL A 19 -14.65 3.55 13.27
C VAL A 19 -13.41 2.65 13.19
N HIS A 20 -13.17 1.78 14.17
CA HIS A 20 -11.95 0.98 14.25
C HIS A 20 -11.72 0.11 13.00
N GLU A 21 -12.77 -0.58 12.53
CA GLU A 21 -12.73 -1.40 11.32
C GLU A 21 -12.42 -0.55 10.06
N HIS A 22 -12.98 0.66 10.00
CA HIS A 22 -12.78 1.60 8.89
C HIS A 22 -11.37 2.18 8.90
N GLN A 23 -10.80 2.48 10.07
CA GLN A 23 -9.42 2.94 10.21
C GLN A 23 -8.44 1.85 9.75
N HIS A 24 -8.63 0.61 10.22
CA HIS A 24 -7.78 -0.51 9.82
C HIS A 24 -7.83 -0.77 8.30
N SER A 25 -9.02 -0.68 7.70
CA SER A 25 -9.19 -0.79 6.25
C SER A 25 -8.46 0.33 5.49
N PHE A 26 -8.50 1.56 6.00
CA PHE A 26 -7.81 2.70 5.41
C PHE A 26 -6.29 2.57 5.53
N GLU A 27 -5.78 2.13 6.68
CA GLU A 27 -4.34 1.87 6.87
C GLU A 27 -3.82 0.79 5.90
N LEU A 28 -4.60 -0.29 5.71
CA LEU A 28 -4.28 -1.32 4.73
C LEU A 28 -4.22 -0.72 3.33
N PHE A 29 -5.23 0.05 2.93
CA PHE A 29 -5.27 0.70 1.62
C PHE A 29 -4.03 1.58 1.39
N VAL A 30 -3.70 2.45 2.35
CA VAL A 30 -2.52 3.34 2.26
C VAL A 30 -1.23 2.54 2.13
N ASN A 31 -1.07 1.48 2.93
CA ASN A 31 0.09 0.61 2.84
C ASN A 31 0.16 -0.09 1.47
N MET A 32 -0.96 -0.62 0.97
CA MET A 32 -1.04 -1.28 -0.32
C MET A 32 -0.69 -0.33 -1.47
N THR A 33 -1.22 0.89 -1.48
CA THR A 33 -0.90 1.90 -2.51
C THR A 33 0.58 2.29 -2.45
N LYS A 34 1.11 2.51 -1.25
CA LYS A 34 2.51 2.87 -1.03
C LYS A 34 3.45 1.80 -1.60
N TRP A 35 3.30 0.56 -1.15
CA TRP A 35 4.15 -0.54 -1.62
C TRP A 35 3.85 -0.95 -3.07
N GLY A 36 2.59 -0.85 -3.51
CA GLY A 36 2.18 -1.14 -4.88
C GLY A 36 2.80 -0.19 -5.91
N SER A 37 2.89 1.11 -5.61
CA SER A 37 3.52 2.10 -6.49
C SER A 37 5.01 1.79 -6.76
N LEU A 38 5.71 1.26 -5.74
CA LEU A 38 7.10 0.83 -5.86
C LEU A 38 7.23 -0.37 -6.80
N VAL A 39 6.37 -1.39 -6.61
CA VAL A 39 6.37 -2.61 -7.46
C VAL A 39 6.13 -2.25 -8.92
N ILE A 40 5.15 -1.37 -9.20
CA ILE A 40 4.86 -0.92 -10.56
C ILE A 40 6.08 -0.21 -11.17
N THR A 41 6.73 0.68 -10.40
CA THR A 41 7.92 1.42 -10.87
C THR A 41 9.07 0.47 -11.22
N VAL A 42 9.36 -0.51 -10.36
CA VAL A 42 10.41 -1.51 -10.60
C VAL A 42 10.10 -2.36 -11.84
N ALA A 43 8.83 -2.78 -12.00
CA ALA A 43 8.39 -3.52 -13.18
C ALA A 43 8.52 -2.70 -14.47
N LEU A 44 8.15 -1.41 -14.44
CA LEU A 44 8.30 -0.51 -15.58
C LEU A 44 9.77 -0.32 -15.95
N VAL A 45 10.65 -0.03 -14.99
CA VAL A 45 12.09 0.12 -15.26
C VAL A 45 12.67 -1.15 -15.86
N PHE A 46 12.32 -2.32 -15.31
CA PHE A 46 12.77 -3.60 -15.84
C PHE A 46 12.34 -3.80 -17.30
N LEU A 47 11.04 -3.59 -17.61
CA LEU A 47 10.51 -3.76 -18.96
C LEU A 47 11.10 -2.75 -19.95
N ILE A 48 11.28 -1.50 -19.54
CA ILE A 48 11.88 -0.44 -20.38
C ILE A 48 13.32 -0.81 -20.72
N VAL A 49 14.15 -1.15 -19.73
CA VAL A 49 15.57 -1.46 -19.97
C VAL A 49 15.72 -2.74 -20.80
N LEU A 50 14.88 -3.75 -20.55
CA LEU A 50 14.89 -5.02 -21.28
C LEU A 50 14.49 -4.88 -22.75
N THR A 51 13.54 -4.00 -23.07
CA THR A 51 13.05 -3.80 -24.45
C THR A 51 13.82 -2.74 -25.21
N SER A 52 14.35 -1.72 -24.52
CA SER A 52 14.94 -0.53 -25.16
C SER A 52 16.47 -0.56 -25.25
N THR A 53 17.16 -1.50 -24.58
CA THR A 53 18.62 -1.48 -24.48
C THR A 53 19.26 -2.74 -25.07
N LYS A 54 20.24 -2.58 -25.98
CA LYS A 54 21.10 -3.68 -26.48
C LYS A 54 22.06 -4.25 -25.42
N LEU A 55 22.04 -3.74 -24.18
CA LEU A 55 22.90 -4.19 -23.08
C LEU A 55 22.46 -5.53 -22.47
N GLY A 56 21.29 -6.08 -22.85
CA GLY A 56 20.86 -7.43 -22.48
C GLY A 56 20.26 -7.58 -21.07
N PHE A 57 19.63 -8.73 -20.84
CA PHE A 57 18.80 -9.06 -19.66
C PHE A 57 19.46 -8.76 -18.31
N ILE A 58 20.77 -9.00 -18.19
CA ILE A 58 21.53 -8.83 -16.93
C ILE A 58 21.50 -7.35 -16.47
N THR A 59 21.62 -6.41 -17.39
CA THR A 59 21.63 -4.98 -17.04
C THR A 59 20.26 -4.47 -16.63
N ALA A 60 19.19 -5.01 -17.22
CA ALA A 60 17.82 -4.76 -16.80
C ALA A 60 17.58 -5.24 -15.36
N VAL A 61 18.02 -6.45 -15.02
CA VAL A 61 17.93 -6.98 -13.64
C VAL A 61 18.68 -6.10 -12.65
N VAL A 62 19.93 -5.72 -12.95
CA VAL A 62 20.73 -4.87 -12.05
C VAL A 62 20.06 -3.51 -11.82
N SER A 63 19.58 -2.86 -12.88
CA SER A 63 18.90 -1.56 -12.76
C SER A 63 17.61 -1.66 -11.94
N ALA A 64 16.81 -2.72 -12.13
CA ALA A 64 15.60 -2.98 -11.35
C ALA A 64 15.91 -3.20 -9.87
N VAL A 65 16.97 -3.95 -9.55
CA VAL A 65 17.41 -4.17 -8.16
C VAL A 65 17.87 -2.88 -7.50
N VAL A 66 18.61 -2.02 -8.22
CA VAL A 66 19.05 -0.72 -7.72
C VAL A 66 17.85 0.18 -7.41
N VAL A 67 16.88 0.29 -8.33
CA VAL A 67 15.66 1.07 -8.11
C VAL A 67 14.81 0.50 -6.98
N ALA A 68 14.70 -0.82 -6.87
CA ALA A 68 14.00 -1.48 -5.76
C ALA A 68 14.68 -1.18 -4.41
N GLY A 69 16.01 -1.25 -4.34
CA GLY A 69 16.77 -0.96 -3.12
C GLY A 69 16.67 0.51 -2.69
N LEU A 70 16.85 1.44 -3.64
CA LEU A 70 16.67 2.88 -3.39
C LEU A 70 15.24 3.19 -2.97
N GLY A 71 14.25 2.68 -3.71
CA GLY A 71 12.85 2.87 -3.40
C GLY A 71 12.46 2.29 -2.04
N TRP A 72 13.00 1.14 -1.66
CA TRP A 72 12.81 0.55 -0.33
C TRP A 72 13.36 1.47 0.78
N VAL A 73 14.58 1.97 0.64
CA VAL A 73 15.20 2.87 1.63
C VAL A 73 14.42 4.18 1.76
N VAL A 74 13.96 4.74 0.64
CA VAL A 74 13.16 5.99 0.62
C VAL A 74 11.78 5.78 1.23
N LEU A 75 11.11 4.67 0.94
CA LEU A 75 9.77 4.38 1.48
C LEU A 75 9.79 3.87 2.92
N LYS A 76 10.93 3.36 3.41
CA LYS A 76 11.02 2.88 4.79
C LYS A 76 10.67 4.03 5.73
N LYS A 77 9.60 3.85 6.52
CA LYS A 77 9.17 4.84 7.51
C LYS A 77 10.38 5.15 8.40
N LYS A 78 10.82 6.40 8.44
CA LYS A 78 11.77 6.83 9.47
C LYS A 78 11.01 6.76 10.81
N PRO A 79 11.66 6.33 11.91
CA PRO A 79 11.04 6.40 13.22
C PRO A 79 10.50 7.83 13.44
N ASP A 80 9.23 7.94 13.80
CA ASP A 80 8.62 9.23 14.10
C ASP A 80 9.48 9.88 15.20
N ALA A 81 10.14 10.99 14.87
CA ALA A 81 10.76 11.82 15.88
C ALA A 81 9.61 12.38 16.72
N SER A 82 9.33 11.74 17.86
CA SER A 82 8.30 12.11 18.81
C SER A 82 8.18 13.62 18.93
N HIS A 83 7.03 14.16 18.50
CA HIS A 83 6.55 15.48 18.84
C HIS A 83 5.14 15.33 19.38
#